data_AF-A0A834S2Y7-F1
#
_entry.id   AF-A0A834S2Y7-F1
#
_cell.length_a   1.000
_cell.length_b   1.000
_cell.length_c   1.000
_cell.angle_alpha   90.00
_cell.angle_beta   90.00
_cell.angle_gamma   90.00
#
_symmetry.space_group_name_H-M   'P 1'
#
loop_
_entity.id
_entity.type
_entity.pdbx_description
1 polymer ?
#
loop_
_entity_poly.entity_id
_entity_poly.type
_entity_poly.pdbx_seq_one_letter_code
_entity_poly.pdbx_strand_id
1 'polypeptide(L)'
;MNKRPHFETINVSSTDPVFTSHDTSDIAERIGLPILTRSDEDDAMFEHKSPSQNQDATFLHLCCDPGAKLDIGKESLGWGWSPQSWQNNVGSVIVVRKDRKPLLPLHMEALAKYCREEVISLFAHSNGSYHPEQPMKKGHVLSIICRPMFVIYWNKFLEQKNEYSTPSPYE
;
A
#
# COMPACT_ATOMS: atom_id res chain seq x y z
N MET A 1 -12.38 23.90 -11.86
CA MET A 1 -11.21 23.53 -11.03
C MET A 1 -10.70 22.20 -11.53
N ASN A 2 -9.45 22.16 -12.01
CA ASN A 2 -8.85 20.93 -12.53
C ASN A 2 -8.69 19.92 -11.38
N LYS A 3 -9.32 18.76 -11.48
CA LYS A 3 -9.10 17.65 -10.56
C LYS A 3 -7.68 17.12 -10.80
N ARG A 4 -6.81 17.20 -9.79
CA ARG A 4 -5.52 16.49 -9.83
C ARG A 4 -5.79 14.99 -10.01
N PRO A 5 -4.93 14.25 -10.70
CA PRO A 5 -5.08 12.80 -10.81
C PRO A 5 -4.91 12.15 -9.43
N HIS A 6 -5.51 10.97 -9.26
CA HIS A 6 -5.48 10.25 -7.98
C HIS A 6 -4.07 9.77 -7.60
N PHE A 7 -3.25 9.43 -8.61
CA PHE A 7 -1.82 9.19 -8.48
C PHE A 7 -1.08 10.15 -9.41
N GLU A 8 -0.05 10.82 -8.90
CA GLU A 8 0.76 11.76 -9.68
C GLU A 8 2.26 11.54 -9.44
N THR A 9 3.06 11.79 -10.48
CA THR A 9 4.51 11.82 -10.34
C THR A 9 4.92 13.19 -9.81
N ILE A 10 5.73 13.20 -8.76
CA ILE A 10 6.37 14.40 -8.24
C ILE A 10 7.89 14.23 -8.24
N ASN A 11 8.61 15.35 -8.32
CA ASN A 11 10.06 15.35 -8.13
C ASN A 11 10.35 15.55 -6.64
N VAL A 12 10.94 14.54 -6.01
CA VAL A 12 11.30 14.57 -4.59
C VAL A 12 12.79 14.89 -4.47
N SER A 13 13.14 15.84 -3.59
CA SER A 13 14.54 16.16 -3.31
C SER A 13 15.27 14.95 -2.71
N SER A 14 16.55 14.78 -3.03
CA SER A 14 17.38 13.73 -2.40
C SER A 14 17.54 13.88 -0.87
N THR A 15 17.21 15.06 -0.34
CA THR A 15 17.23 15.40 1.09
C THR A 15 15.83 15.43 1.71
N ASP A 16 14.81 14.98 0.97
CA ASP A 16 13.44 14.99 1.47
C ASP A 16 13.32 14.08 2.71
N PRO A 17 12.54 14.49 3.74
CA PRO A 17 12.38 13.69 4.95
C PRO A 17 11.86 12.27 4.72
N VAL A 18 11.20 11.96 3.59
CA VAL A 18 10.80 10.57 3.27
C VAL A 18 11.98 9.60 3.23
N PHE A 19 13.22 10.08 3.05
CA PHE A 19 14.39 9.20 3.09
C PHE A 19 14.95 8.96 4.50
N THR A 20 14.49 9.71 5.51
CA THR A 20 14.99 9.63 6.91
C THR A 20 13.91 9.40 7.96
N SER A 21 12.67 9.81 7.68
CA SER A 21 11.49 9.71 8.53
C SER A 21 10.33 9.22 7.66
N HIS A 22 10.21 7.90 7.57
CA HIS A 22 9.26 7.19 6.72
C HIS A 22 8.74 5.94 7.42
N ASP A 23 7.66 5.44 6.86
CA ASP A 23 7.14 4.11 7.12
C ASP A 23 7.45 3.17 5.93
N THR A 24 7.20 1.89 6.17
CA THR A 24 7.28 0.83 5.19
C THR A 24 5.97 0.05 5.14
N SER A 25 5.72 -0.63 4.02
CA SER A 25 4.58 -1.53 3.86
C SER A 25 5.04 -2.97 3.96
N ASP A 26 4.48 -3.72 4.92
CA ASP A 26 4.70 -5.17 5.05
C ASP A 26 4.36 -5.89 3.74
N ILE A 27 3.27 -5.51 3.07
CA ILE A 27 2.85 -6.08 1.78
C ILE A 27 3.93 -5.81 0.73
N ALA A 28 4.40 -4.57 0.62
CA ALA A 28 5.42 -4.19 -0.36
C ALA A 28 6.74 -4.94 -0.13
N GLU A 29 7.14 -5.12 1.13
CA GLU A 29 8.30 -5.94 1.48
C GLU A 29 8.12 -7.40 1.02
N ARG A 30 6.95 -8.00 1.28
CA ARG A 30 6.67 -9.40 0.89
C ARG A 30 6.64 -9.63 -0.62
N ILE A 31 6.19 -8.64 -1.39
CA ILE A 31 6.23 -8.70 -2.86
C ILE A 31 7.59 -8.25 -3.43
N GLY A 32 8.50 -7.77 -2.59
CA GLY A 32 9.84 -7.36 -2.99
C GLY A 32 9.88 -6.02 -3.74
N LEU A 33 8.94 -5.12 -3.47
CA LEU A 33 8.93 -3.77 -4.03
C LEU A 33 9.44 -2.78 -2.95
N PRO A 34 10.64 -2.20 -3.11
CA PRO A 34 11.31 -1.48 -2.04
C PRO A 34 10.79 -0.03 -1.94
N ILE A 35 9.56 0.17 -1.47
CA ILE A 35 8.97 1.52 -1.29
C ILE A 35 9.12 2.02 0.14
N LEU A 36 9.20 3.34 0.26
CA LEU A 36 9.09 4.11 1.50
C LEU A 36 7.87 5.02 1.39
N THR A 37 7.17 5.21 2.49
CA THR A 37 5.94 6.01 2.56
C THR A 37 6.06 7.10 3.62
N ARG A 38 5.44 8.25 3.38
CA ARG A 38 5.26 9.29 4.39
C ARG A 38 3.90 9.94 4.19
N SER A 39 3.10 10.01 5.26
CA SER A 39 1.89 10.83 5.25
C SER A 39 2.28 12.31 5.23
N ASP A 40 1.49 13.10 4.52
CA ASP A 40 1.60 14.56 4.50
C ASP A 40 0.23 15.12 4.89
N GLU A 41 0.02 15.21 6.20
CA GLU A 41 -1.27 15.61 6.80
C GLU A 41 -1.56 17.10 6.57
N ASP A 42 -0.51 17.93 6.43
CA ASP A 42 -0.58 19.40 6.46
C ASP A 42 0.04 20.08 5.23
N ASP A 43 0.24 19.35 4.15
CA ASP A 43 1.05 19.85 3.05
C ASP A 43 0.48 21.12 2.40
N ALA A 44 1.25 22.20 2.47
CA ALA A 44 1.01 23.42 1.72
C ALA A 44 0.98 23.18 0.20
N MET A 45 1.67 22.12 -0.29
CA MET A 45 1.66 21.68 -1.69
C MET A 45 0.28 21.17 -2.15
N PHE A 46 -0.59 20.81 -1.21
CA PHE A 46 -1.95 20.30 -1.46
C PHE A 46 -3.06 21.24 -0.97
N GLU A 47 -2.73 22.49 -0.58
CA GLU A 47 -3.68 23.55 -0.17
C GLU A 47 -4.75 23.09 0.85
N HIS A 48 -4.43 22.17 1.76
CA HIS A 48 -5.39 21.56 2.71
C HIS A 48 -6.63 20.91 2.05
N LYS A 49 -6.55 20.52 0.78
CA LYS A 49 -7.66 19.91 0.02
C LYS A 49 -7.65 18.39 0.06
N SER A 50 -6.73 17.78 0.79
CA SER A 50 -6.62 16.33 0.83
C SER A 50 -7.77 15.73 1.63
N PRO A 51 -8.50 14.74 1.09
CA PRO A 51 -9.48 14.02 1.87
C PRO A 51 -8.78 13.40 3.08
N SER A 52 -9.33 13.59 4.26
CA SER A 52 -8.79 13.01 5.51
C SER A 52 -8.75 11.47 5.47
N GLN A 53 -9.36 10.85 4.47
CA GLN A 53 -9.38 9.40 4.29
C GLN A 53 -8.64 9.01 3.01
N ASN A 54 -7.44 8.45 3.15
CA ASN A 54 -6.67 7.85 2.07
C ASN A 54 -6.70 6.32 2.20
N GLN A 55 -7.76 5.71 1.68
CA GLN A 55 -7.95 4.26 1.79
C GLN A 55 -6.85 3.47 1.07
N ASP A 56 -6.26 4.00 0.00
CA ASP A 56 -5.17 3.33 -0.71
C ASP A 56 -3.96 3.16 0.22
N ALA A 57 -3.61 4.21 0.96
CA ALA A 57 -2.57 4.15 1.97
C ALA A 57 -2.96 3.25 3.16
N THR A 58 -4.21 3.29 3.61
CA THR A 58 -4.71 2.37 4.66
C THR A 58 -4.49 0.91 4.27
N PHE A 59 -4.92 0.50 3.07
CA PHE A 59 -4.75 -0.89 2.63
C PHE A 59 -3.31 -1.25 2.30
N LEU A 60 -2.49 -0.28 1.87
CA LEU A 60 -1.07 -0.49 1.65
C LEU A 60 -0.33 -0.87 2.95
N HIS A 61 -0.78 -0.36 4.10
CA HIS A 61 -0.13 -0.58 5.39
C HIS A 61 -0.81 -1.66 6.26
N LEU A 62 -1.59 -2.58 5.68
CA LEU A 62 -2.11 -3.72 6.45
C LEU A 62 -0.96 -4.59 7.00
N CYS A 63 -1.04 -4.92 8.29
CA CYS A 63 0.00 -5.69 8.97
C CYS A 63 0.03 -7.16 8.53
N CYS A 64 1.20 -7.63 8.09
CA CYS A 64 1.47 -9.03 7.74
C CYS A 64 2.17 -9.81 8.86
N ASP A 65 2.36 -9.26 10.07
CA ASP A 65 2.92 -10.03 11.19
C ASP A 65 1.86 -10.95 11.80
N PRO A 66 1.99 -12.29 11.70
CA PRO A 66 1.02 -13.22 12.25
C PRO A 66 0.96 -13.20 13.79
N GLY A 67 2.02 -12.72 14.45
CA GLY A 67 2.12 -12.55 15.89
C GLY A 67 1.62 -11.20 16.40
N ALA A 68 1.33 -10.24 15.52
CA ALA A 68 0.88 -8.90 15.91
C ALA A 68 -0.47 -8.96 16.63
N LYS A 69 -0.54 -8.23 17.75
CA LYS A 69 -1.72 -8.10 18.61
C LYS A 69 -2.11 -6.64 18.70
N LEU A 70 -3.36 -6.40 19.08
CA LEU A 70 -3.83 -5.06 19.44
C LEU A 70 -2.96 -4.52 20.59
N ASP A 71 -2.26 -3.43 20.31
CA ASP A 71 -1.47 -2.64 21.27
C ASP A 71 -1.62 -1.17 20.90
N ILE A 72 -2.61 -0.52 21.53
CA ILE A 72 -2.96 0.88 21.28
C ILE A 72 -1.77 1.80 21.63
N GLY A 73 -0.97 1.44 22.64
CA GLY A 73 0.21 2.22 23.03
C GLY A 73 1.34 2.21 21.98
N LYS A 74 1.29 1.27 21.03
CA LYS A 74 2.23 1.15 19.91
C LYS A 74 1.56 1.34 18.55
N GLU A 75 0.35 1.92 18.54
CA GLU A 75 -0.48 2.10 17.34
C GLU A 75 -0.76 0.82 16.54
N SER A 76 -0.56 -0.36 17.13
CA SER A 76 -0.74 -1.64 16.45
C SER A 76 -2.17 -2.13 16.61
N LEU A 77 -2.85 -2.37 15.50
CA LEU A 77 -4.20 -2.97 15.48
C LEU A 77 -4.16 -4.48 15.17
N GLY A 78 -2.95 -5.01 14.95
CA GLY A 78 -2.71 -6.44 14.77
C GLY A 78 -2.87 -6.93 13.33
N TRP A 79 -2.80 -8.26 13.19
CA TRP A 79 -2.87 -8.98 11.91
C TRP A 79 -4.00 -8.50 10.98
N GLY A 80 -3.63 -8.10 9.76
CA GLY A 80 -4.58 -7.69 8.73
C GLY A 80 -5.25 -6.34 8.98
N TRP A 81 -4.73 -5.54 9.91
CA TRP A 81 -5.16 -4.17 10.15
C TRP A 81 -3.99 -3.23 9.93
N SER A 82 -4.27 -2.05 9.40
CA SER A 82 -3.28 -0.98 9.35
C SER A 82 -3.11 -0.33 10.73
N PRO A 83 -1.92 0.22 11.05
CA PRO A 83 -1.71 1.01 12.25
C PRO A 83 -2.68 2.19 12.34
N GLN A 84 -2.93 2.69 13.55
CA GLN A 84 -3.92 3.75 13.79
C GLN A 84 -3.63 5.03 12.99
N SER A 85 -2.36 5.41 12.87
CA SER A 85 -1.85 6.53 12.05
C SER A 85 -2.19 6.40 10.55
N TRP A 86 -2.40 5.18 10.06
CA TRP A 86 -2.77 4.90 8.67
C TRP A 86 -4.27 4.65 8.47
N GLN A 87 -5.11 4.80 9.51
CA GLN A 87 -6.57 4.60 9.40
C GLN A 87 -7.36 5.89 9.22
N ASN A 88 -6.94 6.99 9.84
CA ASN A 88 -7.69 8.24 9.86
C ASN A 88 -6.74 9.42 9.65
N ASN A 89 -7.23 10.48 9.01
CA ASN A 89 -6.51 11.73 8.77
C ASN A 89 -5.18 11.58 8.01
N VAL A 90 -5.03 10.52 7.21
CA VAL A 90 -3.79 10.19 6.49
C VAL A 90 -3.38 11.28 5.50
N GLY A 91 -4.35 11.98 4.92
CA GLY A 91 -4.10 13.04 3.94
C GLY A 91 -3.44 12.54 2.65
N SER A 92 -2.58 13.39 2.07
CA SER A 92 -1.75 13.01 0.93
C SER A 92 -0.63 12.09 1.39
N VAL A 93 -0.13 11.23 0.49
CA VAL A 93 0.96 10.31 0.82
C VAL A 93 2.02 10.38 -0.26
N ILE A 94 3.26 10.63 0.16
CA ILE A 94 4.42 10.54 -0.70
C ILE A 94 4.92 9.10 -0.65
N VAL A 95 5.12 8.52 -1.83
CA VAL A 95 5.70 7.18 -1.98
C VAL A 95 6.91 7.28 -2.90
N VAL A 96 8.03 6.76 -2.44
CA VAL A 96 9.28 6.72 -3.21
C VAL A 96 9.87 5.31 -3.18
N ARG A 97 10.71 4.97 -4.16
CA ARG A 97 11.52 3.76 -4.05
C ARG A 97 12.79 4.05 -3.24
N LYS A 98 13.12 3.15 -2.31
CA LYS A 98 14.35 3.15 -1.51
C LYS A 98 15.60 3.09 -2.39
N ASP A 99 15.52 2.39 -3.53
CA ASP A 99 16.60 2.32 -4.52
C ASP A 99 16.66 3.53 -5.48
N ARG A 100 15.79 4.52 -5.28
CA ARG A 100 15.68 5.76 -6.07
C ARG A 100 15.40 5.56 -7.56
N LYS A 101 14.95 4.38 -7.96
CA LYS A 101 14.44 4.17 -9.32
C LYS A 101 13.09 4.87 -9.50
N PRO A 102 12.69 5.16 -10.76
CA PRO A 102 11.38 5.73 -11.03
C PRO A 102 10.25 4.85 -10.47
N LEU A 103 9.23 5.52 -9.92
CA LEU A 103 7.97 4.92 -9.50
C LEU A 103 6.87 5.63 -10.26
N LEU A 104 6.21 4.92 -11.17
CA LEU A 104 5.20 5.50 -12.05
C LEU A 104 3.82 5.49 -11.36
N PRO A 105 2.92 6.42 -11.69
CA PRO A 105 1.56 6.44 -11.15
C PRO A 105 0.82 5.12 -11.36
N LEU A 106 1.06 4.46 -12.49
CA LEU A 106 0.44 3.17 -12.80
C LEU A 106 0.96 2.03 -11.89
N HIS A 107 2.23 2.07 -11.47
CA HIS A 107 2.77 1.13 -10.49
C HIS A 107 2.03 1.24 -9.16
N MET A 108 1.80 2.47 -8.70
CA MET A 108 1.09 2.74 -7.45
C MET A 108 -0.39 2.44 -7.55
N GLU A 109 -1.04 2.72 -8.69
CA GLU A 109 -2.44 2.34 -8.90
C GLU A 109 -2.63 0.82 -8.81
N ALA A 110 -1.75 0.04 -9.47
CA ALA A 110 -1.81 -1.41 -9.42
C ALA A 110 -1.52 -1.94 -8.01
N LEU A 111 -0.53 -1.40 -7.31
CA LEU A 111 -0.19 -1.80 -5.95
C LEU A 111 -1.35 -1.52 -4.98
N ALA A 112 -1.92 -0.33 -5.04
CA ALA A 112 -3.02 0.07 -4.17
C ALA A 112 -4.26 -0.80 -4.40
N LYS A 113 -4.61 -1.08 -5.66
CA LYS A 113 -5.72 -1.99 -5.98
C LYS A 113 -5.44 -3.43 -5.58
N TYR A 114 -4.22 -3.94 -5.78
CA TYR A 114 -3.84 -5.27 -5.29
C TYR A 114 -4.05 -5.39 -3.78
N CYS A 115 -3.67 -4.36 -3.01
CA CYS A 115 -3.90 -4.32 -1.57
C CYS A 115 -5.40 -4.31 -1.21
N ARG A 116 -6.18 -3.46 -1.89
CA ARG A 116 -7.62 -3.25 -1.62
C ARG A 116 -8.52 -4.38 -2.14
N GLU A 117 -8.14 -5.10 -3.17
CA GLU A 117 -9.01 -6.09 -3.82
C GLU A 117 -8.59 -7.52 -3.46
N GLU A 118 -7.30 -7.82 -3.53
CA GLU A 118 -6.77 -9.17 -3.33
C GLU A 118 -6.35 -9.39 -1.88
N VAL A 119 -5.46 -8.54 -1.36
CA VAL A 119 -4.81 -8.78 -0.07
C VAL A 119 -5.78 -8.66 1.11
N ILE A 120 -6.64 -7.63 1.14
CA ILE A 120 -7.64 -7.49 2.22
C ILE A 120 -8.59 -8.69 2.27
N SER A 121 -8.94 -9.28 1.12
CA SER A 121 -9.80 -10.47 1.05
C SER A 121 -9.14 -11.68 1.71
N LEU A 122 -7.82 -11.85 1.55
CA LEU A 122 -7.07 -12.89 2.25
C LEU A 122 -7.08 -12.69 3.77
N PHE A 123 -6.92 -11.44 4.22
CA PHE A 123 -7.00 -11.11 5.65
C PHE A 123 -8.39 -11.32 6.22
N ALA A 124 -9.44 -10.87 5.52
CA ALA A 124 -10.84 -11.11 5.89
C ALA A 124 -11.13 -12.61 6.05
N HIS A 125 -10.64 -13.44 5.12
CA HIS A 125 -10.79 -14.88 5.22
C HIS A 125 -10.02 -15.48 6.39
N SER A 126 -8.80 -15.01 6.65
CA SER A 126 -8.03 -15.47 7.81
C SER A 126 -8.67 -15.05 9.14
N ASN A 127 -9.38 -13.93 9.16
CA ASN A 127 -10.15 -13.44 10.30
C ASN A 127 -11.54 -14.08 10.44
N GLY A 128 -11.94 -14.96 9.50
CA GLY A 128 -13.19 -15.70 9.56
C GLY A 128 -14.43 -14.95 9.04
N SER A 129 -14.24 -13.91 8.22
CA SER A 129 -15.36 -13.13 7.65
C SER A 129 -16.24 -13.91 6.67
N TYR A 130 -15.80 -15.07 6.16
CA TYR A 130 -16.53 -15.88 5.17
C TYR A 130 -17.14 -17.16 5.75
N HIS A 131 -17.76 -17.09 6.93
CA HIS A 131 -18.52 -18.21 7.49
C HIS A 131 -19.57 -18.74 6.48
N PRO A 132 -19.74 -20.08 6.30
CA PRO A 132 -19.27 -21.18 7.14
C PRO A 132 -17.85 -21.72 6.84
N GLU A 133 -17.13 -21.11 5.90
CA GLU A 133 -15.80 -21.60 5.53
C GLU A 133 -14.79 -21.46 6.67
N GLN A 134 -13.89 -22.45 6.79
CA GLN A 134 -12.86 -22.42 7.83
C GLN A 134 -11.84 -21.30 7.56
N PRO A 135 -11.48 -20.47 8.55
CA PRO A 135 -10.54 -19.38 8.33
C PRO A 135 -9.18 -19.85 7.80
N MET A 136 -8.61 -19.11 6.85
CA MET A 136 -7.27 -19.40 6.32
C MET A 136 -6.23 -19.25 7.42
N LYS A 137 -5.29 -20.20 7.49
CA LYS A 137 -4.11 -20.09 8.36
C LYS A 137 -3.27 -18.89 7.94
N LYS A 138 -2.84 -18.05 8.90
CA LYS A 138 -2.03 -16.85 8.63
C LYS A 138 -0.80 -17.13 7.77
N GLY A 139 -0.07 -18.22 8.05
CA GLY A 139 1.08 -18.63 7.25
C GLY A 139 0.76 -18.94 5.79
N HIS A 140 -0.46 -19.44 5.51
CA HIS A 140 -0.91 -19.66 4.13
C HIS A 140 -1.22 -18.33 3.42
N VAL A 141 -1.89 -17.40 4.09
CA VAL A 141 -2.08 -16.03 3.56
C VAL A 141 -0.75 -15.39 3.18
N LEU A 142 0.24 -15.50 4.06
CA LEU A 142 1.58 -14.98 3.79
C LEU A 142 2.28 -15.65 2.60
N SER A 143 2.03 -16.94 2.36
CA SER A 143 2.56 -17.61 1.17
C SER A 143 1.94 -17.12 -0.14
N ILE A 144 0.70 -16.62 -0.09
CA ILE A 144 0.00 -16.04 -1.24
C ILE A 144 0.46 -14.59 -1.49
N ILE A 145 0.67 -13.80 -0.43
CA ILE A 145 1.21 -12.43 -0.54
C ILE A 145 2.71 -12.52 -0.84
N CYS A 146 3.04 -12.63 -2.13
CA CYS A 146 4.41 -12.77 -2.63
C CYS A 146 4.57 -12.18 -4.04
N ARG A 147 5.83 -11.98 -4.45
CA ARG A 147 6.17 -11.36 -5.75
C ARG A 147 5.48 -12.00 -6.95
N PRO A 148 5.47 -13.34 -7.15
CA PRO A 148 4.80 -13.95 -8.29
C PRO A 148 3.31 -13.59 -8.38
N MET A 149 2.60 -13.56 -7.25
CA MET A 149 1.18 -13.23 -7.23
C MET A 149 0.92 -11.78 -7.60
N PHE A 150 1.77 -10.85 -7.15
CA PHE A 150 1.68 -9.46 -7.60
C PHE A 150 2.04 -9.29 -9.08
N VAL A 151 3.02 -10.03 -9.61
CA VAL A 151 3.35 -10.00 -11.05
C VAL A 151 2.17 -10.49 -11.88
N ILE A 152 1.48 -11.55 -11.45
CA ILE A 152 0.24 -12.02 -12.12
C ILE A 152 -0.82 -10.92 -12.09
N TYR A 153 -1.04 -10.29 -10.95
CA TYR A 153 -2.00 -9.18 -10.81
C TYR A 153 -1.63 -7.99 -11.72
N TRP A 154 -0.35 -7.58 -11.73
CA TRP A 154 0.17 -6.50 -12.56
C TRP A 154 -0.12 -6.71 -14.05
N ASN A 155 0.15 -7.91 -14.58
CA ASN A 155 -0.11 -8.20 -16.00
C ASN A 155 -1.62 -8.18 -16.32
N LYS A 156 -2.45 -8.78 -15.47
CA LYS A 156 -3.92 -8.73 -15.61
C LYS A 156 -4.43 -7.28 -15.57
N PHE A 157 -3.88 -6.47 -14.67
CA PHE A 157 -4.24 -5.05 -14.53
C PHE A 157 -3.87 -4.25 -15.78
N LEU A 158 -2.68 -4.47 -16.34
CA LEU A 158 -2.24 -3.85 -17.59
C LEU A 158 -3.15 -4.23 -18.78
N GLU A 159 -3.46 -5.52 -18.94
CA GLU A 159 -4.38 -6.02 -19.97
C GLU A 159 -5.76 -5.34 -19.87
N GLN A 160 -6.32 -5.25 -18.66
CA GLN A 160 -7.61 -4.60 -18.42
C GLN A 160 -7.61 -3.10 -18.75
N LYS A 161 -6.45 -2.44 -18.59
CA LYS A 161 -6.28 -1.02 -18.93
C LYS A 161 -5.85 -0.80 -20.38
N ASN A 162 -5.65 -1.86 -21.15
CA ASN A 162 -5.12 -1.81 -22.51
C ASN A 162 -3.79 -1.03 -22.58
N GLU A 163 -2.93 -1.25 -21.59
CA GLU A 163 -1.63 -0.59 -21.44
C GLU A 163 -0.50 -1.63 -21.50
N TYR A 164 0.41 -1.52 -22.47
CA TYR A 164 1.45 -2.53 -22.73
C TYR A 164 2.87 -1.94 -22.77
N SER A 165 3.00 -0.62 -22.64
CA SER A 165 4.28 0.07 -22.75
C SER A 165 4.91 0.38 -21.39
N THR A 166 4.12 0.32 -20.33
CA THR A 166 4.61 0.62 -18.98
C THR A 166 5.55 -0.48 -18.49
N PRO A 167 6.80 -0.13 -18.09
CA PRO A 167 7.76 -1.11 -17.62
C PRO A 167 7.30 -1.75 -16.31
N SER A 168 7.89 -2.90 -16.00
CA SER A 168 7.62 -3.61 -14.76
C SER A 168 7.97 -2.73 -13.54
N PRO A 169 7.21 -2.78 -12.43
CA PRO A 169 7.56 -2.08 -11.20
C PRO A 169 8.88 -2.57 -10.57
N TYR A 170 9.42 -3.70 -11.06
CA TYR A 170 10.68 -4.27 -10.59
C TYR A 170 11.90 -3.95 -11.45
N GLU A 171 11.71 -3.26 -12.58
CA GLU A 171 12.81 -2.78 -13.44
C GLU A 171 13.48 -1.52 -12.86
#